data_AF-W4K743-F1
#
_entry.id   AF-W4K743-F1
#
_cell.length_a   1.000
_cell.length_b   1.000
_cell.length_c   1.000
_cell.angle_alpha   90.00
_cell.angle_beta   90.00
_cell.angle_gamma   90.00
#
_symmetry.space_group_name_H-M   'P 1'
#
loop_
_entity.id
_entity.type
_entity.pdbx_description
1 polymer ?
#
loop_
_entity_poly.entity_id
_entity_poly.type
_entity_poly.pdbx_seq_one_letter_code
_entity_poly.pdbx_strand_id
1 'polypeptide(L)'
;TALAYARVWHHVDANERILGKLAERIALVLMGKHKPIYDPGVDCGDYVVVTNARKIKVTGKKHEQIVYRRHTMFPGGLKEIQYKDMMAKKPDEIIRQAVSGMLPKNRLRDRRLERLRIFEGEDMGVLQNNILKRWEDGTLRAMFRPNIPTTAQAAAPLHL
;
A
#
# COMPACT_ATOMS: atom_id res chain seq x y z
N THR A 1 -9.31 23.63 8.49
CA THR A 1 -9.14 22.80 7.27
C THR A 1 -7.80 22.07 7.19
N ALA A 2 -6.72 22.55 7.82
CA ALA A 2 -5.39 21.94 7.75
C ALA A 2 -5.37 20.42 8.09
N LEU A 3 -6.08 19.99 9.14
CA LEU A 3 -6.15 18.58 9.53
C LEU A 3 -6.85 17.71 8.46
N ALA A 4 -7.84 18.23 7.76
CA ALA A 4 -8.55 17.48 6.72
C ALA A 4 -7.66 17.20 5.49
N TYR A 5 -6.79 18.16 5.14
CA TYR A 5 -5.81 18.01 4.06
C TYR A 5 -4.52 17.29 4.50
N ALA A 6 -4.32 17.08 5.80
CA ALA A 6 -3.20 16.29 6.30
C ALA A 6 -3.26 14.88 5.71
N ARG A 7 -2.10 14.36 5.31
CA ARG A 7 -1.97 13.05 4.69
C ARG A 7 -1.68 12.02 5.76
N VAL A 8 -2.56 11.05 5.86
CA VAL A 8 -2.44 9.94 6.80
C VAL A 8 -1.71 8.78 6.13
N TRP A 9 -1.05 7.93 6.90
CA TRP A 9 -0.46 6.70 6.42
C TRP A 9 -1.33 5.51 6.81
N HIS A 10 -1.87 4.81 5.81
CA HIS A 10 -2.65 3.60 6.00
C HIS A 10 -1.78 2.37 5.77
N HIS A 11 -2.02 1.32 6.54
CA HIS A 11 -1.40 0.03 6.35
C HIS A 11 -2.42 -0.99 5.86
N VAL A 12 -2.00 -1.85 4.93
CA VAL A 12 -2.83 -2.92 4.39
C VAL A 12 -2.01 -4.20 4.23
N ASP A 13 -2.51 -5.29 4.79
CA ASP A 13 -1.95 -6.62 4.57
C ASP A 13 -2.53 -7.26 3.29
N ALA A 14 -1.66 -7.65 2.35
CA ALA A 14 -2.05 -8.31 1.11
C ALA A 14 -2.26 -9.83 1.27
N ASN A 15 -1.96 -10.40 2.44
CA ASN A 15 -2.11 -11.84 2.67
C ASN A 15 -3.53 -12.34 2.39
N GLU A 16 -3.64 -13.34 1.52
CA GLU A 16 -4.90 -13.96 1.07
C GLU A 16 -5.92 -13.02 0.42
N ARG A 17 -5.55 -11.76 0.12
CA ARG A 17 -6.45 -10.81 -0.52
C ARG A 17 -6.50 -11.03 -2.03
N ILE A 18 -7.64 -10.71 -2.63
CA ILE A 18 -7.81 -10.73 -4.08
C ILE A 18 -7.23 -9.44 -4.67
N LEU A 19 -6.27 -9.56 -5.60
CA LEU A 19 -5.53 -8.45 -6.22
C LEU A 19 -6.44 -7.29 -6.66
N GLY A 20 -7.48 -7.57 -7.43
CA GLY A 20 -8.37 -6.53 -7.98
C GLY A 20 -9.12 -5.75 -6.89
N LYS A 21 -9.70 -6.45 -5.93
CA LYS A 21 -10.45 -5.83 -4.80
C LYS A 21 -9.53 -5.01 -3.90
N LEU A 22 -8.31 -5.50 -3.68
CA LEU A 22 -7.30 -4.78 -2.92
C LEU A 22 -6.88 -3.50 -3.67
N ALA A 23 -6.57 -3.60 -4.96
CA ALA A 23 -6.12 -2.49 -5.77
C ALA A 23 -7.17 -1.38 -5.89
N GLU A 24 -8.45 -1.74 -6.03
CA GLU A 24 -9.57 -0.80 -6.04
C GLU A 24 -9.61 0.05 -4.76
N ARG A 25 -9.59 -0.61 -3.60
CA ARG A 25 -9.63 0.09 -2.30
C ARG A 25 -8.42 1.00 -2.11
N ILE A 26 -7.23 0.52 -2.47
CA ILE A 26 -6.01 1.33 -2.42
C ILE A 26 -6.16 2.56 -3.31
N ALA A 27 -6.64 2.42 -4.54
CA ALA A 27 -6.81 3.53 -5.47
C ALA A 27 -7.78 4.60 -4.92
N LEU A 28 -8.87 4.20 -4.26
CA LEU A 28 -9.80 5.14 -3.61
C LEU A 28 -9.09 5.98 -2.54
N VAL A 29 -8.27 5.34 -1.70
CA VAL A 29 -7.50 6.02 -0.64
C VAL A 29 -6.43 6.95 -1.22
N LEU A 30 -5.71 6.52 -2.25
CA LEU A 30 -4.71 7.35 -2.94
C LEU A 30 -5.34 8.58 -3.62
N MET A 31 -6.57 8.45 -4.13
CA MET A 31 -7.33 9.59 -4.68
C MET A 31 -7.91 10.50 -3.59
N GLY A 32 -8.10 10.00 -2.36
CA GLY A 32 -8.73 10.74 -1.27
C GLY A 32 -10.25 10.67 -1.27
N LYS A 33 -10.86 9.77 -2.04
CA LYS A 33 -12.33 9.64 -2.17
C LYS A 33 -13.02 9.21 -0.86
N HIS A 34 -12.26 8.72 0.11
CA HIS A 34 -12.75 8.41 1.46
C HIS A 34 -12.89 9.66 2.35
N LYS A 35 -12.31 10.79 1.95
CA LYS A 35 -12.42 12.05 2.69
C LYS A 35 -13.62 12.86 2.17
N PRO A 36 -14.42 13.49 3.05
CA PRO A 36 -15.56 14.31 2.63
C PRO A 36 -15.15 15.60 1.90
N ILE A 37 -13.87 15.99 2.02
CA ILE A 37 -13.28 17.16 1.32
C ILE A 37 -12.76 16.82 -0.09
N TYR A 38 -13.11 15.66 -0.64
CA TYR A 38 -12.61 15.22 -1.92
C TYR A 38 -13.02 16.19 -3.04
N ASP A 39 -12.02 16.65 -3.78
CA ASP A 39 -12.18 17.40 -5.02
C ASP A 39 -11.34 16.75 -6.13
N PRO A 40 -11.87 16.53 -7.35
CA PRO A 40 -11.12 15.90 -8.43
C PRO A 40 -9.86 16.66 -8.88
N GLY A 41 -9.85 17.99 -8.75
CA GLY A 41 -8.75 18.87 -9.14
C GLY A 41 -7.66 19.01 -8.07
N VAL A 42 -7.96 18.67 -6.81
CA VAL A 42 -7.02 18.78 -5.67
C VAL A 42 -6.51 17.43 -5.21
N ASP A 43 -5.21 17.32 -4.97
CA ASP A 43 -4.58 16.07 -4.51
C ASP A 43 -4.62 15.91 -2.97
N CYS A 44 -5.77 15.49 -2.45
CA CYS A 44 -6.05 15.35 -1.01
C CYS A 44 -5.90 13.91 -0.45
N GLY A 45 -5.46 12.96 -1.26
CA GLY A 45 -5.36 11.56 -0.85
C GLY A 45 -4.21 11.24 0.11
N ASP A 46 -4.22 10.02 0.60
CA ASP A 46 -3.34 9.55 1.68
C ASP A 46 -2.21 8.64 1.17
N TYR A 47 -1.30 8.26 2.07
CA TYR A 47 -0.27 7.25 1.83
C TYR A 47 -0.81 5.85 2.15
N VAL A 48 -0.37 4.87 1.37
CA VAL A 48 -0.75 3.48 1.59
C VAL A 48 0.50 2.61 1.56
N VAL A 49 0.70 1.85 2.64
CA VAL A 49 1.75 0.86 2.80
C VAL A 49 1.13 -0.52 2.71
N VAL A 50 1.60 -1.33 1.77
CA VAL A 50 1.15 -2.71 1.55
C VAL A 50 2.25 -3.68 1.96
N THR A 51 1.92 -4.69 2.76
CA THR A 51 2.83 -5.79 3.12
C THR A 51 2.37 -7.12 2.57
N ASN A 52 3.26 -8.13 2.64
CA ASN A 52 3.00 -9.49 2.18
C ASN A 52 2.59 -9.57 0.70
N ALA A 53 3.17 -8.73 -0.16
CA ALA A 53 2.82 -8.73 -1.59
C ALA A 53 3.00 -10.12 -2.26
N ARG A 54 3.93 -10.96 -1.77
CA ARG A 54 4.11 -12.34 -2.27
C ARG A 54 2.91 -13.26 -2.03
N LYS A 55 2.05 -12.94 -1.06
CA LYS A 55 0.89 -13.75 -0.64
C LYS A 55 -0.42 -13.29 -1.29
N ILE A 56 -0.37 -12.37 -2.26
CA ILE A 56 -1.55 -11.88 -2.96
C ILE A 56 -2.16 -12.96 -3.86
N LYS A 57 -3.49 -13.07 -3.84
CA LYS A 57 -4.24 -14.08 -4.62
C LYS A 57 -4.88 -13.47 -5.87
N VAL A 58 -4.91 -14.26 -6.94
CA VAL A 58 -5.70 -14.01 -8.15
C VAL A 58 -6.70 -15.15 -8.33
N THR A 59 -7.90 -14.87 -8.81
CA THR A 59 -8.97 -15.86 -8.91
C THR A 59 -8.87 -16.70 -10.18
N GLY A 60 -9.28 -17.98 -10.10
CA GLY A 60 -9.35 -18.90 -11.24
C GLY A 60 -7.99 -19.18 -11.89
N LYS A 61 -7.99 -19.32 -13.22
CA LYS A 61 -6.78 -19.60 -14.04
C LYS A 61 -5.95 -18.35 -14.39
N LYS A 62 -6.24 -17.20 -13.77
CA LYS A 62 -5.59 -15.92 -14.08
C LYS A 62 -4.08 -15.93 -13.85
N HIS A 63 -3.61 -16.71 -12.89
CA HIS A 63 -2.19 -16.84 -12.59
C HIS A 63 -1.37 -17.41 -13.77
N GLU A 64 -2.01 -18.09 -14.73
CA GLU A 64 -1.37 -18.64 -15.93
C GLU A 64 -1.64 -17.77 -17.17
N GLN A 65 -2.79 -17.10 -17.18
CA GLN A 65 -3.25 -16.32 -18.33
C GLN A 65 -2.71 -14.89 -18.35
N ILE A 66 -2.37 -14.32 -17.19
CA ILE A 66 -1.87 -12.95 -17.11
C ILE A 66 -0.43 -12.89 -17.65
N VAL A 67 -0.27 -12.08 -18.70
CA VAL A 67 1.02 -11.75 -19.32
C VAL A 67 1.21 -10.24 -19.28
N TYR A 68 2.29 -9.80 -18.65
CA TYR A 68 2.67 -8.41 -18.56
C TYR A 68 3.53 -8.04 -19.77
N ARG A 69 3.09 -7.02 -20.50
CA ARG A 69 3.73 -6.59 -21.74
C ARG A 69 4.28 -5.18 -21.61
N ARG A 70 5.45 -4.94 -22.19
CA ARG A 70 6.01 -3.60 -22.39
C ARG A 70 6.75 -3.55 -23.71
N HIS A 71 6.81 -2.37 -24.32
CA HIS A 71 7.49 -2.16 -25.59
C HIS A 71 8.54 -1.05 -25.44
N THR A 72 9.70 -1.20 -26.08
CA THR A 72 10.79 -0.21 -26.03
C THR A 72 10.71 0.84 -27.13
N MET A 73 9.69 0.78 -28.00
CA MET A 73 9.49 1.62 -29.19
C MET A 73 10.46 1.35 -30.36
N PHE A 74 11.24 0.29 -30.30
CA PHE A 74 12.05 -0.21 -31.42
C PHE A 74 11.41 -1.46 -32.04
N PRO A 75 11.60 -1.73 -33.35
CA PRO A 75 11.18 -2.99 -33.97
C PRO A 75 11.73 -4.21 -33.20
N GLY A 76 10.87 -5.18 -32.89
CA GLY A 76 11.23 -6.33 -32.05
C GLY A 76 11.37 -6.04 -30.55
N GLY A 77 11.03 -4.83 -30.10
CA GLY A 77 11.19 -4.38 -28.71
C GLY A 77 10.11 -4.85 -27.72
N LEU A 78 9.27 -5.81 -28.11
CA LEU A 78 8.22 -6.35 -27.24
C LEU A 78 8.83 -7.27 -26.17
N LYS A 79 8.54 -6.98 -24.91
CA LYS A 79 8.93 -7.81 -23.77
C LYS A 79 7.69 -8.28 -23.05
N GLU A 80 7.60 -9.59 -22.87
CA GLU A 80 6.51 -10.25 -22.18
C GLU A 80 7.04 -10.97 -20.94
N ILE A 81 6.30 -10.91 -19.84
CA ILE A 81 6.65 -11.57 -18.58
C ILE A 81 5.37 -12.24 -18.07
N GLN A 82 5.41 -13.55 -17.81
CA GLN A 82 4.26 -14.25 -17.25
C GLN A 82 4.06 -13.86 -15.79
N TYR A 83 2.82 -13.98 -15.30
CA TYR A 83 2.50 -13.68 -13.91
C TYR A 83 3.35 -14.49 -12.91
N LYS A 84 3.57 -15.78 -13.16
CA LYS A 84 4.42 -16.64 -12.30
C LYS A 84 5.84 -16.07 -12.16
N ASP A 85 6.45 -15.67 -13.27
CA ASP A 85 7.79 -15.07 -13.27
C ASP A 85 7.84 -13.70 -12.61
N MET A 86 6.80 -12.88 -12.83
CA MET A 86 6.71 -11.57 -12.20
C MET A 86 6.53 -11.70 -10.68
N MET A 87 5.72 -12.65 -10.22
CA MET A 87 5.52 -12.92 -8.79
C MET A 87 6.82 -13.37 -8.12
N ALA A 88 7.64 -14.17 -8.81
CA ALA A 88 8.92 -14.61 -8.29
C ALA A 88 9.92 -13.44 -8.17
N LYS A 89 10.03 -12.64 -9.24
CA LYS A 89 11.07 -11.59 -9.38
C LYS A 89 10.72 -10.27 -8.69
N LYS A 90 9.47 -9.79 -8.88
CA LYS A 90 8.99 -8.45 -8.50
C LYS A 90 7.48 -8.49 -8.15
N PRO A 91 7.10 -9.12 -7.03
CA PRO A 91 5.70 -9.21 -6.61
C PRO A 91 5.07 -7.85 -6.28
N ASP A 92 5.89 -6.85 -5.92
CA ASP A 92 5.48 -5.47 -5.68
C ASP A 92 4.89 -4.81 -6.94
N GLU A 93 5.48 -5.10 -8.10
CA GLU A 93 5.09 -4.51 -9.38
C GLU A 93 3.70 -4.97 -9.82
N ILE A 94 3.28 -6.19 -9.45
CA ILE A 94 1.94 -6.73 -9.72
C ILE A 94 0.87 -5.83 -9.11
N ILE A 95 1.03 -5.48 -7.82
CA ILE A 95 0.10 -4.61 -7.11
C ILE A 95 0.21 -3.19 -7.63
N ARG A 96 1.44 -2.70 -7.87
CA ARG A 96 1.67 -1.35 -8.42
C ARG A 96 0.96 -1.15 -9.74
N GLN A 97 1.07 -2.09 -10.68
CA GLN A 97 0.43 -2.00 -11.99
C GLN A 97 -1.10 -2.10 -11.89
N ALA A 98 -1.62 -2.98 -11.04
CA ALA A 98 -3.06 -3.09 -10.79
C ALA A 98 -3.63 -1.76 -10.27
N VAL A 99 -3.00 -1.14 -9.27
CA VAL A 99 -3.43 0.15 -8.71
C VAL A 99 -3.27 1.27 -9.75
N SER A 100 -2.15 1.28 -10.48
CA SER A 100 -1.84 2.26 -11.53
C SER A 100 -2.85 2.25 -12.69
N GLY A 101 -3.45 1.08 -12.95
CA GLY A 101 -4.57 0.90 -13.88
C GLY A 101 -5.87 1.56 -13.39
N MET A 102 -6.11 1.58 -12.09
CA MET A 102 -7.32 2.14 -11.47
C MET A 102 -7.27 3.66 -11.26
N LEU A 103 -6.10 4.30 -11.46
CA LEU A 103 -5.95 5.75 -11.34
C LEU A 103 -6.29 6.48 -12.65
N PRO A 104 -6.99 7.64 -12.60
CA PRO A 104 -7.27 8.47 -13.76
C PRO A 104 -5.99 8.85 -14.52
N LYS A 105 -6.01 8.83 -15.85
CA LYS A 105 -4.84 9.16 -16.69
C LYS A 105 -4.67 10.68 -16.79
N ASN A 106 -4.08 11.29 -15.77
CA ASN A 106 -3.81 12.73 -15.70
C ASN A 106 -2.47 13.03 -15.01
N ARG A 107 -2.11 14.31 -14.88
CA ARG A 107 -0.86 14.79 -14.25
C ARG A 107 -0.75 14.44 -12.75
N LEU A 108 -1.86 14.11 -12.07
CA LEU A 108 -1.86 13.72 -10.66
C LEU A 108 -1.61 12.23 -10.46
N ARG A 109 -1.70 11.42 -11.52
CA ARG A 109 -1.57 9.96 -11.44
C ARG A 109 -0.25 9.53 -10.82
N ASP A 110 0.85 10.09 -11.30
CA ASP A 110 2.18 9.65 -10.88
C ASP A 110 2.43 10.07 -9.41
N ARG A 111 2.04 11.30 -9.05
CA ARG A 111 2.07 11.78 -7.65
C ARG A 111 1.21 10.95 -6.69
N ARG A 112 0.05 10.47 -7.16
CA ARG A 112 -0.80 9.55 -6.38
C ARG A 112 -0.12 8.19 -6.22
N LEU A 113 0.48 7.66 -7.28
CA LEU A 113 1.13 6.36 -7.27
C LEU A 113 2.43 6.33 -6.45
N GLU A 114 3.17 7.44 -6.39
CA GLU A 114 4.37 7.60 -5.54
C GLU A 114 4.09 7.45 -4.04
N ARG A 115 2.83 7.64 -3.62
CA ARG A 115 2.39 7.44 -2.24
C ARG A 115 2.09 6.00 -1.89
N LEU A 116 2.07 5.10 -2.89
CA LEU A 116 1.95 3.66 -2.68
C LEU A 116 3.33 3.05 -2.41
N ARG A 117 3.49 2.49 -1.21
CA ARG A 117 4.67 1.75 -0.77
C ARG A 117 4.29 0.29 -0.63
N ILE A 118 5.07 -0.60 -1.22
CA ILE A 118 4.74 -2.03 -1.31
C ILE A 118 5.98 -2.80 -0.88
N PHE A 119 5.78 -3.73 0.03
CA PHE A 119 6.81 -4.61 0.57
C PHE A 119 6.42 -6.06 0.31
N GLU A 120 7.42 -6.86 -0.03
CA GLU A 120 7.22 -8.26 -0.38
C GLU A 120 6.81 -9.11 0.82
N GLY A 121 7.35 -8.78 2.00
CA GLY A 121 7.10 -9.45 3.28
C GLY A 121 6.47 -8.52 4.31
N GLU A 122 6.64 -8.87 5.59
CA GLU A 122 6.07 -8.14 6.74
C GLU A 122 6.92 -6.95 7.18
N ASP A 123 8.20 -6.94 6.82
CA ASP A 123 9.10 -5.86 7.17
C ASP A 123 8.82 -4.61 6.31
N MET A 124 8.48 -3.51 6.99
CA MET A 124 8.18 -2.20 6.42
C MET A 124 9.29 -1.17 6.67
N GLY A 125 10.37 -1.59 7.35
CA GLY A 125 11.46 -0.71 7.79
C GLY A 125 10.98 0.50 8.57
N VAL A 126 11.57 1.67 8.27
CA VAL A 126 11.32 2.94 8.99
C VAL A 126 9.87 3.45 8.85
N LEU A 127 9.12 2.99 7.84
CA LEU A 127 7.76 3.47 7.58
C LEU A 127 6.76 3.04 8.64
N GLN A 128 7.08 2.01 9.44
CA GLN A 128 6.20 1.52 10.50
C GLN A 128 5.84 2.61 11.53
N ASN A 129 6.75 3.56 11.76
CA ASN A 129 6.55 4.64 12.72
C ASN A 129 5.51 5.68 12.27
N ASN A 130 5.29 5.79 10.96
CA ASN A 130 4.39 6.79 10.38
C ASN A 130 2.95 6.29 10.25
N ILE A 131 2.73 4.97 10.28
CA ILE A 131 1.43 4.34 10.10
C ILE A 131 0.50 4.81 11.23
N LEU A 132 -0.72 5.22 10.84
CA LEU A 132 -1.75 5.55 11.81
C LEU A 132 -2.06 4.33 12.66
N LYS A 133 -1.75 4.41 13.95
CA LYS A 133 -2.10 3.37 14.93
C LYS A 133 -3.49 3.66 15.46
N ARG A 134 -4.44 2.77 15.19
CA ARG A 134 -5.74 2.80 15.85
C ARG A 134 -5.75 1.84 17.03
N TRP A 135 -6.49 2.21 18.07
CA TRP A 135 -6.68 1.42 19.29
C TRP A 135 -7.26 0.02 19.00
N GLU A 136 -8.16 -0.06 18.02
CA GLU A 136 -8.94 -1.26 17.70
C GLU A 136 -8.17 -2.28 16.85
N ASP A 137 -7.11 -1.87 16.14
CA ASP A 137 -6.43 -2.69 15.13
C ASP A 137 -5.30 -3.57 15.71
N GLY A 138 -5.09 -3.57 17.03
CA GLY A 138 -4.04 -4.38 17.69
C GLY A 138 -2.60 -3.95 17.37
N THR A 139 -2.43 -2.80 16.69
CA THR A 139 -1.12 -2.25 16.28
C THR A 139 -0.32 -1.59 17.42
N LEU A 140 -0.93 -1.46 18.60
CA LEU A 140 -0.28 -0.97 19.81
C LEU A 140 0.56 -2.08 20.45
N ARG A 141 1.71 -1.74 21.04
CA ARG A 141 2.47 -2.71 21.84
C ARG A 141 1.55 -3.25 22.94
N ALA A 142 1.62 -4.56 23.23
CA ALA A 142 0.82 -5.18 24.28
C ALA A 142 0.94 -4.49 25.66
N MET A 143 2.03 -3.75 25.90
CA MET A 143 2.28 -2.96 27.13
C MET A 143 1.79 -1.50 27.09
N PHE A 144 1.19 -1.03 25.99
CA PHE A 144 0.69 0.34 25.89
C PHE A 144 -0.62 0.49 26.68
N ARG A 145 -0.53 1.11 27.86
CA ARG A 145 -1.67 1.39 28.73
C ARG A 145 -2.11 2.84 28.55
N PRO A 146 -3.31 3.12 28.01
CA PRO A 146 -3.74 4.48 27.64
C PRO A 146 -3.93 5.40 28.85
N ASN A 147 -4.16 4.84 30.04
CA ASN A 147 -4.37 5.59 31.28
C ASN A 147 -3.07 5.84 32.05
N ILE A 148 -1.92 5.42 31.53
CA ILE A 148 -0.62 5.63 32.16
C ILE A 148 0.20 6.54 31.24
N PRO A 149 0.55 7.76 31.68
CA PRO A 149 1.40 8.63 30.89
C PRO A 149 2.74 7.94 30.62
N THR A 150 3.22 7.98 29.37
CA THR A 150 4.44 7.31 28.89
C THR A 150 5.67 7.57 29.77
N THR A 151 5.72 8.74 30.43
CA THR A 151 6.78 9.11 31.38
C THR A 151 6.90 8.14 32.57
N ALA A 152 5.81 7.50 33.00
CA ALA A 152 5.82 6.56 34.12
C ALA A 152 6.38 5.17 33.76
N GLN A 153 6.48 4.82 32.48
CA GLN A 153 6.99 3.50 32.04
C GLN A 153 8.52 3.47 31.89
N ALA A 154 9.20 4.62 31.89
CA ALA A 154 10.67 4.72 31.78
C ALA A 154 11.42 4.40 33.09
N ALA A 155 10.71 4.08 34.18
CA ALA A 155 11.29 3.85 35.52
C ALA A 155 11.29 2.38 35.95
N ALA A 156 11.22 1.42 35.02
CA ALA A 156 11.44 0.01 35.36
C ALA A 156 12.96 -0.25 35.44
N PRO A 157 13.49 -0.75 36.57
CA PRO A 157 14.92 -1.01 36.71
C PRO A 157 15.33 -2.13 35.76
N LEU A 158 16.44 -1.95 35.06
CA LEU A 158 17.15 -3.02 34.38
C LEU A 158 17.54 -4.03 35.45
N HIS A 159 16.87 -5.18 35.50
CA HIS A 159 17.35 -6.33 36.25
C HIS A 159 18.66 -6.79 35.61
N LEU A 160 19.76 -6.61 36.36
CA LEU A 160 21.07 -7.24 36.15
C LEU A 160 20.97 -8.75 36.30
#